data_AF-A0A2J8TPN6-F1
#
_entry.id   AF-A0A2J8TPN6-F1
#
_cell.length_a   1.000
_cell.length_b   1.000
_cell.length_c   1.000
_cell.angle_alpha   90.00
_cell.angle_beta   90.00
_cell.angle_gamma   90.00
#
_symmetry.space_group_name_H-M   'P 1'
#
loop_
_entity.id
_entity.type
_entity.pdbx_description
1 polymer ?
#
loop_
_entity_poly.entity_id
_entity_poly.type
_entity_poly.pdbx_seq_one_letter_code
_entity_poly.pdbx_strand_id
1 'polypeptide(L)'
;IVADDFAAFVGLPVEEAVKGILEQGWQADSTTRMVLPRKPVAGALDVSFNKFIPLSEPAPVPPIPNEQQLARLTDYVAFLEN
;
A
#
# COMPACT_ATOMS: atom_id res chain seq x y z
N ILE A 1 -11.97 -0.15 -5.27
CA ILE A 1 -12.99 -1.16 -5.63
C ILE A 1 -14.36 -0.61 -5.25
N VAL A 2 -15.44 -0.90 -5.97
CA VAL A 2 -16.79 -0.47 -5.57
C VAL A 2 -17.22 -1.26 -4.32
N ALA A 3 -17.95 -0.63 -3.40
CA ALA A 3 -18.42 -1.28 -2.16
C ALA A 3 -19.30 -2.50 -2.44
N ASP A 4 -20.17 -2.43 -3.45
CA ASP A 4 -21.02 -3.53 -3.91
C ASP A 4 -20.19 -4.73 -4.41
N ASP A 5 -19.18 -4.49 -5.25
CA ASP A 5 -18.28 -5.54 -5.75
C ASP A 5 -17.48 -6.16 -4.61
N PHE A 6 -16.97 -5.35 -3.69
CA PHE A 6 -16.23 -5.83 -2.53
C PHE A 6 -17.10 -6.74 -1.66
N ALA A 7 -18.34 -6.32 -1.37
CA ALA A 7 -19.33 -7.11 -0.63
C ALA A 7 -19.59 -8.46 -1.29
N ALA A 8 -19.72 -8.49 -2.62
CA ALA A 8 -19.87 -9.72 -3.39
C ALA A 8 -18.64 -10.65 -3.28
N PHE A 9 -17.42 -10.11 -3.25
CA PHE A 9 -16.20 -10.92 -3.09
C PHE A 9 -16.05 -11.53 -1.70
N VAL A 10 -16.46 -10.80 -0.66
CA VAL A 10 -16.37 -11.31 0.73
C VAL A 10 -17.60 -12.12 1.15
N GLY A 11 -18.69 -12.08 0.36
CA GLY A 11 -19.93 -12.78 0.65
C GLY A 11 -20.74 -12.21 1.81
N LEU A 12 -20.52 -10.93 2.14
CA LEU A 12 -21.21 -10.21 3.22
C LEU A 12 -22.13 -9.14 2.62
N PRO A 13 -23.18 -8.70 3.35
CA PRO A 13 -23.94 -7.53 2.94
C PRO A 13 -23.04 -6.28 2.92
N VAL A 14 -23.39 -5.31 2.07
CA VAL A 14 -22.58 -4.10 1.83
C VAL A 14 -22.30 -3.35 3.13
N GLU A 15 -23.28 -3.30 4.03
CA GLU A 15 -23.17 -2.63 5.33
C GLU A 15 -22.11 -3.27 6.23
N GLU A 16 -22.08 -4.61 6.30
CA GLU A 16 -21.10 -5.35 7.08
C GLU A 16 -19.70 -5.28 6.43
N ALA A 17 -19.66 -5.36 5.10
CA ALA A 17 -18.42 -5.25 4.35
C ALA A 17 -17.77 -3.87 4.52
N VAL A 18 -18.55 -2.78 4.41
CA VAL A 18 -18.08 -1.40 4.62
C VAL A 18 -17.67 -1.16 6.07
N LYS A 19 -18.37 -1.74 7.04
CA LYS A 19 -17.98 -1.69 8.45
C LYS A 19 -16.60 -2.34 8.66
N GLY A 20 -16.39 -3.54 8.10
CA GLY A 20 -15.10 -4.23 8.17
C GLY A 20 -13.97 -3.45 7.50
N ILE A 21 -14.23 -2.81 6.35
CA ILE A 21 -13.29 -1.92 5.67
C ILE A 21 -12.85 -0.77 6.60
N LEU A 22 -13.79 -0.11 7.26
CA LEU A 22 -13.49 1.02 8.15
C LEU A 22 -12.71 0.57 9.39
N GLU A 23 -13.04 -0.60 9.95
CA GLU A 23 -12.30 -1.23 11.06
C GLU A 23 -10.86 -1.60 10.67
N GLN A 24 -10.66 -2.06 9.44
CA GLN A 24 -9.33 -2.33 8.87
C GLN A 24 -8.56 -1.06 8.48
N GLY A 25 -9.13 0.13 8.72
CA GLY A 25 -8.50 1.42 8.42
C GLY A 25 -8.57 1.84 6.95
N TRP A 26 -9.35 1.13 6.14
CA TRP A 26 -9.60 1.50 4.74
C TRP A 26 -10.70 2.56 4.69
N GLN A 27 -10.74 3.34 3.61
CA GLN A 27 -11.71 4.42 3.49
C GLN A 27 -12.85 4.02 2.57
N ALA A 28 -14.08 4.21 3.03
CA ALA A 28 -15.27 4.12 2.19
C ALA A 28 -15.79 5.52 1.90
N ASP A 29 -15.83 5.91 0.63
CA ASP A 29 -16.45 7.15 0.17
C ASP A 29 -17.95 6.89 -0.05
N SER A 30 -18.78 7.55 0.74
CA SER A 30 -20.24 7.42 0.66
C SER A 30 -20.84 8.07 -0.60
N THR A 31 -20.13 9.03 -1.21
CA THR A 31 -20.60 9.75 -2.41
C THR A 31 -20.38 8.90 -3.65
N THR A 32 -19.22 8.26 -3.76
CA THR A 32 -18.84 7.44 -4.93
C THR A 32 -19.07 5.95 -4.71
N ARG A 33 -19.42 5.53 -3.48
CA ARG A 33 -19.45 4.13 -3.03
C ARG A 33 -18.13 3.39 -3.26
N MET A 34 -17.02 4.12 -3.29
CA MET A 34 -15.71 3.53 -3.54
C MET A 34 -15.02 3.19 -2.23
N VAL A 35 -14.44 2.00 -2.21
CA VAL A 35 -13.50 1.54 -1.21
C VAL A 35 -12.09 1.88 -1.68
N LEU A 36 -11.47 2.79 -0.94
CA LEU A 36 -10.14 3.34 -1.15
C LEU A 36 -9.16 2.68 -0.15
N PRO A 37 -8.14 1.97 -0.65
CA PRO A 37 -7.10 1.42 0.21
C PRO A 37 -6.31 2.57 0.84
N ARG A 38 -6.16 2.55 2.16
CA ARG A 38 -5.33 3.52 2.88
C ARG A 38 -3.93 2.98 3.07
N LYS A 39 -2.98 3.91 3.11
CA LYS A 39 -1.59 3.62 3.42
C LYS A 39 -1.53 2.89 4.77
N PRO A 40 -0.83 1.75 4.89
CA PRO A 40 -0.71 1.06 6.17
C PRO A 40 -0.14 2.06 7.17
N VAL A 41 -0.86 2.29 8.27
CA VAL A 41 -0.31 3.02 9.41
C VAL A 41 0.77 2.09 9.96
N ALA A 42 2.03 2.53 9.93
CA ALA A 42 3.13 1.82 10.57
C ALA A 42 2.76 1.60 12.04
N GLY A 43 2.28 0.39 12.40
CA GLY A 43 1.81 0.07 13.74
C GLY A 43 0.51 -0.74 13.84
N ALA A 44 -0.27 -0.94 12.78
CA ALA A 44 -1.43 -1.84 12.82
C ALA A 44 -1.04 -3.31 12.56
N LEU A 45 -0.12 -3.83 13.40
CA LEU A 45 0.19 -5.26 13.49
C LEU A 45 -0.54 -5.85 14.70
N ASP A 46 -1.86 -6.00 14.63
CA ASP A 46 -2.58 -6.94 15.52
C ASP A 46 -3.90 -7.42 14.91
N VAL A 47 -3.87 -7.91 13.68
CA VAL A 47 -4.93 -8.82 13.25
C VAL A 47 -4.26 -10.04 12.64
N SER A 48 -4.14 -11.06 13.48
CA SER A 48 -3.65 -12.40 13.17
C SER A 48 -4.58 -13.08 12.16
N PHE A 49 -4.54 -12.65 10.90
CA PHE A 49 -5.12 -13.38 9.79
C PHE A 49 -4.11 -13.42 8.65
N ASN A 50 -3.53 -14.61 8.53
CA ASN A 50 -2.51 -15.03 7.56
C ASN A 50 -1.09 -14.63 7.92
N LYS A 51 -0.31 -15.69 8.08
CA LYS A 51 1.14 -15.83 7.93
C LYS A 51 1.63 -15.22 6.59
N PHE A 52 1.47 -13.92 6.42
CA PHE A 52 2.33 -13.13 5.55
C PHE A 52 3.37 -12.54 6.48
N ILE A 53 4.54 -13.15 6.50
CA ILE A 53 5.73 -12.46 6.95
C ILE A 53 5.86 -11.29 5.97
N PRO A 54 5.67 -10.01 6.37
CA PRO A 54 6.05 -8.93 5.50
C PRO A 54 7.54 -9.13 5.27
N LEU A 55 7.90 -9.39 4.00
CA LEU A 55 9.29 -9.32 3.55
C LEU A 55 9.84 -8.04 4.17
N SER A 56 10.83 -8.20 5.07
CA SER A 56 11.38 -7.14 5.91
C SER A 56 11.31 -5.84 5.15
N GLU A 57 10.53 -4.88 5.69
CA GLU A 57 10.41 -3.54 5.13
C GLU A 57 11.81 -3.13 4.64
N PRO A 58 12.04 -2.98 3.31
CA PRO A 58 13.38 -2.69 2.83
C PRO A 58 13.76 -1.41 3.55
N ALA A 59 14.81 -1.51 4.39
CA ALA A 59 15.23 -0.43 5.27
C ALA A 59 15.10 0.88 4.50
N PRO A 60 14.39 1.90 5.05
CA PRO A 60 14.09 3.12 4.33
C PRO A 60 15.34 3.57 3.59
N VAL A 61 15.32 3.43 2.26
CA VAL A 61 16.51 3.75 1.47
C VAL A 61 16.84 5.19 1.82
N PRO A 62 18.04 5.46 2.35
CA PRO A 62 18.39 6.83 2.71
C PRO A 62 18.15 7.66 1.45
N PRO A 63 17.40 8.78 1.54
CA PRO A 63 17.13 9.60 0.39
C PRO A 63 18.47 10.07 -0.14
N ILE A 64 18.93 9.42 -1.21
CA ILE A 64 20.16 9.76 -1.89
C ILE A 64 19.94 11.20 -2.36
N PRO A 65 20.71 12.19 -1.87
CA PRO A 65 20.55 13.57 -2.31
C PRO A 65 20.65 13.62 -3.83
N ASN A 66 19.88 14.51 -4.46
CA ASN A 66 19.77 14.61 -5.92
C ASN A 66 21.15 14.66 -6.63
N GLU A 67 22.16 15.26 -6.00
CA GLU A 67 23.55 15.29 -6.48
C GLU A 67 24.20 13.90 -6.54
N GLN A 68 23.96 13.06 -5.55
CA GLN A 68 24.45 11.67 -5.55
C GLN A 68 23.72 10.81 -6.59
N GLN A 69 22.45 11.12 -6.91
CA GLN A 69 21.75 10.48 -8.01
C GLN A 69 22.37 10.86 -9.36
N LEU A 70 22.68 12.16 -9.55
CA LEU A 70 23.36 12.66 -10.74
C LEU A 70 24.75 12.02 -10.93
N ALA A 71 25.54 11.92 -9.86
CA ALA A 71 26.85 11.26 -9.89
C ALA A 71 26.75 9.80 -10.38
N ARG A 72 25.78 9.04 -9.87
CA ARG A 72 25.55 7.64 -10.29
C ARG A 72 25.15 7.54 -11.76
N LEU A 73 24.30 8.46 -12.24
CA LEU A 73 23.92 8.49 -13.66
C LEU A 73 25.14 8.76 -14.55
N THR A 74 26.02 9.69 -14.16
CA THR A 74 27.29 9.95 -14.86
C THR A 74 28.17 8.70 -14.91
N ASP A 75 28.32 8.01 -13.78
CA ASP A 75 29.13 6.78 -13.71
C ASP A 75 28.57 5.67 -14.61
N TYR A 76 27.24 5.51 -14.66
CA TYR A 76 26.59 4.52 -15.53
C TYR A 76 26.79 4.83 -17.01
N VAL A 77 26.69 6.11 -17.41
CA VAL A 77 26.96 6.52 -18.80
C VAL A 77 28.40 6.21 -19.15
N ALA A 78 29.36 6.62 -18.32
CA ALA A 78 30.78 6.38 -18.55
C ALA A 78 31.15 4.88 -18.63
N PHE A 79 30.48 4.03 -17.85
CA PHE A 79 30.67 2.57 -17.91
C PHE A 79 30.20 1.97 -19.24
N LEU A 80 29.10 2.46 -19.82
CA LEU A 80 28.54 1.95 -21.06
C LEU A 80 29.27 2.44 -22.32
N GLU A 81 30.01 3.54 -22.20
CA GLU A 81 30.77 4.15 -23.31
C GLU A 81 32.15 3.52 -23.54
N ASN A 82 32.57 2.52 -22.75
CA ASN A 82 33.84 1.78 -22.89
C ASN A 82 33.67 0.33 -23.34
#